data_AF-A0A8T6F1A9-F1
#
_entry.id   AF-A0A8T6F1A9-F1
#
_cell.length_a   1.000
_cell.length_b   1.000
_cell.length_c   1.000
_cell.angle_alpha   90.00
_cell.angle_beta   90.00
_cell.angle_gamma   90.00
#
_symmetry.space_group_name_H-M   'P 1'
#
loop_
_entity.id
_entity.type
_entity.pdbx_description
1 polymer ?
#
loop_
_entity_poly.entity_id
_entity_poly.type
_entity_poly.pdbx_seq_one_letter_code
_entity_poly.pdbx_strand_id
1 'polypeptide(L)'
;MTTATTTTPPLTMHYRRKRHSTLPHVVKFSGGRSSAALTFMMARSGLLQPDRGDIVLFANTSAEHPGTYAFAAECKRRLEQDFGLPFFWYEFCTVETASRGAYVRKLSYRLVKPVPIEEDPQGYHSHGEVFEEMLSYQGMLPNPHSRSCTAKLKLYPSHLLLAEWLGTGPGPTHAGHHANQAFVTPEHAAGRYVSNRGTASIEDYMRRVMFMTTQPHARPAQLWQDYTSAPIQRGPASARVHRAEMWGQCAAEFVALLGLRADERKRVDRILTRSLFAEGAGGTQCSIRTQPPGEHPYFPLDDAGLTSDEILAFWRDEDFDLAIPSKSGNCVFCFMKGTEILKQAVQETDPDRVLGAPSDISWWVDMEQRYRREVPARTGRGISQFGFLGVSGPSFAEVANGTASRRSRYATGAVACDCTD
;
A
#
# COMPACT_ATOMS: atom_id res chain seq x y z
N MET A 1 -12.85 36.82 -10.25
CA MET A 1 -12.25 35.62 -9.65
C MET A 1 -10.87 35.99 -9.18
N THR A 2 -10.72 36.29 -7.89
CA THR A 2 -9.46 36.65 -7.24
C THR A 2 -8.58 35.40 -7.20
N THR A 3 -7.50 35.41 -7.98
CA THR A 3 -6.42 34.43 -7.90
C THR A 3 -5.80 34.53 -6.51
N ALA A 4 -6.11 33.57 -5.63
CA ALA A 4 -5.41 33.41 -4.37
C ALA A 4 -3.91 33.21 -4.69
N THR A 5 -3.09 34.15 -4.26
CA THR A 5 -1.64 34.07 -4.36
C THR A 5 -1.19 32.95 -3.42
N THR A 6 -0.99 31.74 -3.95
CA THR A 6 -0.43 30.62 -3.20
C THR A 6 0.88 31.05 -2.55
N THR A 7 0.94 31.03 -1.22
CA THR A 7 2.12 31.44 -0.44
C THR A 7 3.26 30.42 -0.53
N THR A 8 2.97 29.19 -0.95
CA THR A 8 3.95 28.12 -1.07
C THR A 8 4.74 28.26 -2.38
N PRO A 9 6.09 28.28 -2.34
CA PRO A 9 6.90 28.39 -3.56
C PRO A 9 6.61 27.22 -4.51
N PRO A 10 6.69 27.45 -5.84
CA PRO A 10 6.51 26.39 -6.82
C PRO A 10 7.56 25.32 -6.61
N LEU A 11 7.13 24.07 -6.68
CA LEU A 11 8.02 22.94 -6.47
C LEU A 11 8.86 22.74 -7.74
N THR A 12 10.16 22.47 -7.58
CA THR A 12 11.08 22.16 -8.68
C THR A 12 11.50 20.70 -8.62
N MET A 13 11.92 20.16 -9.77
CA MET A 13 12.29 18.75 -9.90
C MET A 13 13.74 18.63 -10.35
N HIS A 14 14.57 17.99 -9.51
CA HIS A 14 15.99 17.78 -9.79
C HIS A 14 16.27 16.33 -10.16
N TYR A 15 16.35 16.06 -11.47
CA TYR A 15 16.60 14.71 -11.96
C TYR A 15 18.07 14.29 -11.81
N ARG A 16 18.35 13.30 -10.96
CA ARG A 16 19.67 12.63 -10.86
C ARG A 16 20.23 12.17 -12.22
N ARG A 17 19.38 11.71 -13.14
CA ARG A 17 19.73 11.46 -14.55
C ARG A 17 18.78 12.24 -15.45
N LYS A 18 19.32 13.01 -16.41
CA LYS A 18 18.51 13.84 -17.32
C LYS A 18 17.40 13.06 -18.03
N ARG A 19 17.66 11.80 -18.42
CA ARG A 19 16.66 10.95 -19.10
C ARG A 19 15.41 10.65 -18.25
N HIS A 20 15.49 10.77 -16.92
CA HIS A 20 14.34 10.50 -16.06
C HIS A 20 13.24 11.55 -16.20
N SER A 21 13.52 12.73 -16.78
CA SER A 21 12.50 13.74 -17.03
C SER A 21 11.49 13.36 -18.12
N THR A 22 11.80 12.35 -18.93
CA THR A 22 10.93 11.88 -20.01
C THR A 22 10.23 10.56 -19.67
N LEU A 23 10.53 9.97 -18.52
CA LEU A 23 9.86 8.75 -18.06
C LEU A 23 8.49 9.10 -17.47
N PRO A 24 7.53 8.16 -17.43
CA PRO A 24 6.28 8.34 -16.69
C PRO A 24 6.54 8.57 -15.20
N HIS A 25 5.82 9.53 -14.60
CA HIS A 25 5.88 9.82 -13.17
C HIS A 25 4.70 9.19 -12.45
N VAL A 26 5.00 8.35 -11.48
CA VAL A 26 4.02 7.63 -10.66
C VAL A 26 4.06 8.20 -9.25
N VAL A 27 3.02 8.93 -8.87
CA VAL A 27 2.86 9.42 -7.51
C VAL A 27 2.32 8.30 -6.63
N LYS A 28 3.10 7.88 -5.62
CA LYS A 28 2.65 6.90 -4.63
C LYS A 28 1.89 7.62 -3.52
N PHE A 29 0.60 7.85 -3.76
CA PHE A 29 -0.28 8.54 -2.84
C PHE A 29 -0.64 7.64 -1.66
N SER A 30 -0.34 8.06 -0.43
CA SER A 30 -0.53 7.24 0.78
C SER A 30 -1.81 7.53 1.55
N GLY A 31 -2.60 8.52 1.12
CA GLY A 31 -3.76 9.03 1.85
C GLY A 31 -3.42 10.08 2.91
N GLY A 32 -2.15 10.49 3.02
CA GLY A 32 -1.68 11.43 4.03
C GLY A 32 -1.47 12.85 3.49
N ARG A 33 -1.45 13.83 4.39
CA ARG A 33 -1.20 15.25 4.07
C ARG A 33 0.06 15.48 3.21
N SER A 34 1.17 14.82 3.51
CA SER A 34 2.43 15.02 2.77
C SER A 34 2.37 14.47 1.33
N SER A 35 1.82 13.26 1.12
CA SER A 35 1.68 12.74 -0.25
C SER A 35 0.68 13.55 -1.07
N ALA A 36 -0.39 14.04 -0.45
CA ALA A 36 -1.38 14.86 -1.13
C ALA A 36 -0.82 16.25 -1.47
N ALA A 37 -0.15 16.91 -0.52
CA ALA A 37 0.51 18.20 -0.77
C ALA A 37 1.57 18.08 -1.87
N LEU A 38 2.42 17.04 -1.85
CA LEU A 38 3.34 16.74 -2.96
C LEU A 38 2.60 16.70 -4.30
N THR A 39 1.50 15.96 -4.37
CA THR A 39 0.74 15.77 -5.62
C THR A 39 0.18 17.08 -6.13
N PHE A 40 -0.48 17.87 -5.27
CA PHE A 40 -1.04 19.17 -5.65
C PHE A 40 0.04 20.18 -6.02
N MET A 41 1.14 20.27 -5.26
CA MET A 41 2.24 21.17 -5.56
C MET A 41 2.89 20.85 -6.90
N MET A 42 3.08 19.57 -7.21
CA MET A 42 3.62 19.14 -8.51
C MET A 42 2.64 19.41 -9.66
N ALA A 43 1.34 19.13 -9.47
CA ALA A 43 0.31 19.39 -10.46
C ALA A 43 0.19 20.89 -10.78
N ARG A 44 0.11 21.74 -9.74
CA ARG A 44 0.06 23.21 -9.87
C ARG A 44 1.31 23.80 -10.52
N SER A 45 2.46 23.15 -10.34
CA SER A 45 3.73 23.55 -10.96
C SER A 45 3.91 23.00 -12.38
N GLY A 46 2.93 22.28 -12.94
CA GLY A 46 3.00 21.69 -14.28
C GLY A 46 4.03 20.58 -14.43
N LEU A 47 4.47 19.98 -13.32
CA LEU A 47 5.48 18.92 -13.31
C LEU A 47 4.92 17.53 -13.61
N LEU A 48 3.60 17.34 -13.45
CA LEU A 48 2.89 16.12 -13.82
C LEU A 48 2.18 16.31 -15.16
N GLN A 49 2.37 15.35 -16.06
CA GLN A 49 1.99 15.39 -17.47
C GLN A 49 1.27 14.09 -17.85
N PRO A 50 -0.08 14.08 -17.92
CA PRO A 50 -0.85 12.87 -18.23
C PRO A 50 -0.46 12.20 -19.56
N ASP A 51 -0.07 12.98 -20.56
CA ASP A 51 0.37 12.54 -21.89
C ASP A 51 1.71 11.78 -21.87
N ARG A 52 2.56 12.08 -20.88
CA ARG A 52 3.78 11.30 -20.57
C ARG A 52 3.47 9.92 -19.95
N GLY A 53 2.23 9.70 -19.52
CA GLY A 53 1.81 8.49 -18.80
C GLY A 53 1.82 8.65 -17.28
N ASP A 54 1.90 9.88 -16.78
CA ASP A 54 1.91 10.17 -15.36
C ASP A 54 0.59 9.82 -14.69
N ILE A 55 0.67 9.21 -13.51
CA ILE A 55 -0.50 8.79 -12.75
C ILE A 55 -0.31 8.94 -11.25
N VAL A 56 -1.43 9.01 -10.54
CA VAL A 56 -1.50 8.94 -9.08
C VAL A 56 -2.05 7.58 -8.68
N LEU A 57 -1.41 6.92 -7.72
CA LEU A 57 -1.79 5.60 -7.24
C LEU A 57 -2.05 5.61 -5.74
N PHE A 58 -3.26 5.27 -5.31
CA PHE A 58 -3.60 5.00 -3.91
C PHE A 58 -3.84 3.51 -3.68
N ALA A 59 -3.06 2.95 -2.76
CA ALA A 59 -3.16 1.54 -2.36
C ALA A 59 -4.14 1.42 -1.20
N ASN A 60 -5.36 0.98 -1.48
CA ASN A 60 -6.31 0.70 -0.41
C ASN A 60 -5.92 -0.62 0.28
N THR A 61 -5.65 -0.56 1.58
CA THR A 61 -5.36 -1.74 2.41
C THR A 61 -6.56 -2.23 3.19
N SER A 62 -7.72 -1.58 3.00
CA SER A 62 -8.95 -1.68 3.80
C SER A 62 -8.72 -1.47 5.30
N ALA A 63 -7.60 -0.84 5.68
CA ALA A 63 -7.17 -0.65 7.06
C ALA A 63 -6.89 0.83 7.39
N GLU A 64 -7.28 1.70 6.47
CA GLU A 64 -7.20 3.14 6.58
C GLU A 64 -8.31 3.67 7.50
N HIS A 65 -8.04 4.82 8.10
CA HIS A 65 -9.03 5.59 8.85
C HIS A 65 -10.16 6.04 7.90
N PRO A 66 -11.44 6.04 8.30
CA PRO A 66 -12.55 6.46 7.44
C PRO A 66 -12.39 7.85 6.83
N GLY A 67 -11.96 8.84 7.63
CA GLY A 67 -11.59 10.17 7.14
C GLY A 67 -10.47 10.20 6.08
N THR A 68 -9.59 9.18 6.01
CA THR A 68 -8.60 9.05 4.92
C THR A 68 -9.27 8.71 3.59
N TYR A 69 -10.32 7.89 3.56
CA TYR A 69 -11.05 7.62 2.32
C TYR A 69 -11.75 8.87 1.79
N ALA A 70 -12.45 9.61 2.67
CA ALA A 70 -13.11 10.86 2.31
C ALA A 70 -12.11 11.88 1.74
N PHE A 71 -10.97 12.05 2.42
CA PHE A 71 -9.90 12.93 1.98
C PHE A 71 -9.28 12.50 0.63
N ALA A 72 -8.98 11.21 0.47
CA ALA A 72 -8.40 10.69 -0.75
C ALA A 72 -9.38 10.80 -1.94
N ALA A 73 -10.68 10.62 -1.70
CA ALA A 73 -11.71 10.74 -2.73
C ALA A 73 -11.82 12.19 -3.22
N GLU A 74 -11.78 13.16 -2.29
CA GLU A 74 -11.77 14.58 -2.63
C GLU A 74 -10.48 14.98 -3.36
N CYS A 75 -9.32 14.49 -2.93
CA CYS A 75 -8.06 14.68 -3.65
C CYS A 75 -8.15 14.15 -5.08
N LYS A 76 -8.67 12.93 -5.26
CA LYS A 76 -8.90 12.31 -6.57
C LYS A 76 -9.80 13.17 -7.45
N ARG A 77 -10.94 13.63 -6.92
CA ARG A 77 -11.87 14.48 -7.66
C ARG A 77 -11.18 15.75 -8.18
N ARG A 78 -10.48 16.48 -7.33
CA ARG A 78 -9.78 17.72 -7.72
C ARG A 78 -8.62 17.49 -8.68
N LEU A 79 -7.78 16.48 -8.42
CA LEU A 79 -6.64 16.17 -9.30
C LEU A 79 -7.09 15.78 -10.71
N GLU A 80 -8.19 15.05 -10.83
CA GLU A 80 -8.74 14.68 -12.14
C GLU A 80 -9.44 15.85 -12.83
N GLN A 81 -10.23 16.63 -12.11
CA GLN A 81 -11.02 17.73 -12.69
C GLN A 81 -10.17 18.95 -13.03
N ASP A 82 -9.26 19.35 -12.14
CA ASP A 82 -8.52 20.60 -12.26
C ASP A 82 -7.24 20.43 -13.09
N PHE A 83 -6.66 19.22 -13.12
CA PHE A 83 -5.37 18.94 -13.76
C PHE A 83 -5.41 17.81 -14.79
N GLY A 84 -6.54 17.11 -14.94
CA GLY A 84 -6.65 15.98 -15.87
C GLY A 84 -5.73 14.82 -15.51
N LEU A 85 -5.33 14.68 -14.24
CA LEU A 85 -4.38 13.65 -13.78
C LEU A 85 -5.09 12.35 -13.44
N PRO A 86 -4.85 11.23 -14.16
CA PRO A 86 -5.45 9.95 -13.82
C PRO A 86 -5.02 9.50 -12.42
N PHE A 87 -6.01 9.22 -11.57
CA PHE A 87 -5.77 8.80 -10.20
C PHE A 87 -6.50 7.47 -9.94
N PHE A 88 -5.75 6.37 -9.88
CA PHE A 88 -6.31 5.04 -9.62
C PHE A 88 -6.23 4.63 -8.15
N TRP A 89 -7.32 4.05 -7.67
CA TRP A 89 -7.36 3.29 -6.43
C TRP A 89 -7.28 1.81 -6.78
N TYR A 90 -6.48 1.06 -6.04
CA TYR A 90 -6.35 -0.37 -6.22
C TYR A 90 -6.28 -1.10 -4.87
N GLU A 91 -6.70 -2.35 -4.90
CA GLU A 91 -6.64 -3.26 -3.77
C GLU A 91 -5.82 -4.49 -4.14
N PHE A 92 -5.10 -5.03 -3.16
CA PHE A 92 -4.60 -6.40 -3.24
C PHE A 92 -5.78 -7.36 -3.33
N CYS A 93 -5.64 -8.36 -4.19
CA CYS A 93 -6.50 -9.54 -4.15
C CYS A 93 -5.68 -10.77 -4.54
N THR A 94 -6.24 -11.95 -4.35
CA THR A 94 -5.69 -13.18 -4.90
C THR A 94 -6.58 -13.74 -6.00
N VAL A 95 -5.96 -14.45 -6.94
CA VAL A 95 -6.66 -15.13 -8.04
C VAL A 95 -6.14 -16.55 -8.15
N GLU A 96 -6.96 -17.47 -8.66
CA GLU A 96 -6.56 -18.84 -8.88
C GLU A 96 -5.81 -19.01 -10.19
N THR A 97 -4.71 -19.73 -10.15
CA THR A 97 -3.93 -20.06 -11.34
C THR A 97 -3.46 -21.50 -11.30
N ALA A 98 -3.41 -22.14 -12.45
CA ALA A 98 -2.82 -23.47 -12.58
C ALA A 98 -1.29 -23.33 -12.58
N SER A 99 -0.63 -24.00 -11.64
CA SER A 99 0.82 -24.03 -11.52
C SER A 99 1.30 -25.44 -11.17
N ARG A 100 2.19 -25.99 -12.00
CA ARG A 100 2.78 -27.33 -11.82
C ARG A 100 1.72 -28.43 -11.61
N GLY A 101 0.63 -28.39 -12.39
CA GLY A 101 -0.43 -29.39 -12.34
C GLY A 101 -1.45 -29.24 -11.21
N ALA A 102 -1.41 -28.15 -10.44
CA ALA A 102 -2.38 -27.88 -9.37
C ALA A 102 -2.87 -26.42 -9.41
N TYR A 103 -4.08 -26.17 -8.92
CA TYR A 103 -4.59 -24.81 -8.72
C TYR A 103 -4.01 -24.21 -7.44
N VAL A 104 -3.64 -22.93 -7.52
CA VAL A 104 -3.00 -22.19 -6.43
C VAL A 104 -3.53 -20.76 -6.41
N ARG A 105 -3.59 -20.14 -5.23
CA ARG A 105 -3.84 -18.69 -5.13
C ARG A 105 -2.55 -17.94 -5.44
N LYS A 106 -2.65 -16.90 -6.25
CA LYS A 106 -1.56 -15.99 -6.62
C LYS A 106 -1.99 -14.56 -6.33
N LEU A 107 -1.08 -13.77 -5.80
CA LEU A 107 -1.25 -12.33 -5.63
C LEU A 107 -1.58 -11.65 -6.97
N SER A 108 -2.57 -10.76 -6.93
CA SER A 108 -3.01 -9.88 -7.99
C SER A 108 -3.43 -8.53 -7.40
N TYR A 109 -4.12 -7.71 -8.20
CA TYR A 109 -4.73 -6.47 -7.78
C TYR A 109 -6.07 -6.27 -8.48
N ARG A 110 -7.01 -5.50 -7.93
CA ARG A 110 -8.19 -5.00 -8.64
C ARG A 110 -8.27 -3.48 -8.56
N LEU A 111 -8.84 -2.83 -9.58
CA LEU A 111 -9.21 -1.41 -9.47
C LEU A 111 -10.51 -1.27 -8.69
N VAL A 112 -10.64 -0.17 -7.95
CA VAL A 112 -11.86 0.17 -7.20
C VAL A 112 -12.23 1.63 -7.39
N LYS A 113 -13.52 1.92 -7.31
CA LYS A 113 -14.04 3.30 -7.32
C LYS A 113 -13.94 3.90 -5.91
N PRO A 114 -13.88 5.23 -5.77
CA PRO A 114 -13.83 5.91 -4.48
C PRO A 114 -15.22 5.98 -3.80
N VAL A 115 -15.95 4.86 -3.81
CA VAL A 115 -17.23 4.65 -3.12
C VAL A 115 -17.18 3.31 -2.37
N PRO A 116 -17.83 3.16 -1.21
CA PRO A 116 -17.84 1.88 -0.48
C PRO A 116 -18.41 0.73 -1.32
N ILE A 117 -17.91 -0.49 -1.09
CA ILE A 117 -18.35 -1.67 -1.84
C ILE A 117 -19.83 -2.04 -1.57
N GLU A 118 -20.36 -1.62 -0.42
CA GLU A 118 -21.75 -1.78 -0.04
C GLU A 118 -22.70 -0.95 -0.93
N GLU A 119 -22.18 0.11 -1.56
CA GLU A 119 -22.93 1.01 -2.45
C GLU A 119 -22.76 0.66 -3.94
N ASP A 120 -21.56 0.23 -4.35
CA ASP A 120 -21.25 -0.23 -5.71
C ASP A 120 -20.37 -1.49 -5.62
N PRO A 121 -20.68 -2.60 -6.30
CA PRO A 121 -19.81 -3.79 -6.33
C PRO A 121 -18.36 -3.53 -6.82
N GLN A 122 -18.13 -2.41 -7.51
CA GLN A 122 -16.80 -1.94 -7.93
C GLN A 122 -16.15 -0.97 -6.94
N GLY A 123 -16.78 -0.73 -5.80
CA GLY A 123 -16.32 0.11 -4.71
C GLY A 123 -15.19 -0.51 -3.90
N TYR A 124 -14.67 0.28 -2.97
CA TYR A 124 -13.55 -0.06 -2.10
C TYR A 124 -14.01 -0.77 -0.81
N HIS A 125 -13.16 -1.65 -0.29
CA HIS A 125 -13.31 -2.29 1.02
C HIS A 125 -12.75 -1.42 2.14
N SER A 126 -13.35 -1.46 3.33
CA SER A 126 -12.97 -0.58 4.45
C SER A 126 -12.96 -1.24 5.83
N HIS A 127 -13.35 -2.51 5.94
CA HIS A 127 -13.50 -3.26 7.19
C HIS A 127 -12.37 -4.28 7.44
N GLY A 128 -11.23 -4.13 6.76
CA GLY A 128 -10.05 -4.98 6.96
C GLY A 128 -9.98 -6.21 6.05
N GLU A 129 -10.89 -6.36 5.09
CA GLU A 129 -11.02 -7.50 4.19
C GLU A 129 -9.76 -7.72 3.34
N VAL A 130 -9.22 -6.64 2.75
CA VAL A 130 -8.01 -6.69 1.91
C VAL A 130 -6.78 -7.03 2.77
N PHE A 131 -6.71 -6.48 3.97
CA PHE A 131 -5.65 -6.79 4.93
C PHE A 131 -5.71 -8.26 5.37
N GLU A 132 -6.91 -8.74 5.71
CA GLU A 132 -7.13 -10.12 6.14
C GLU A 132 -6.85 -11.11 5.02
N GLU A 133 -7.24 -10.83 3.77
CA GLU A 133 -6.88 -11.67 2.63
C GLU A 133 -5.37 -11.85 2.53
N MET A 134 -4.59 -10.79 2.78
CA MET A 134 -3.13 -10.86 2.79
C MET A 134 -2.61 -11.70 3.95
N LEU A 135 -3.20 -11.58 5.15
CA LEU A 135 -2.87 -12.42 6.31
C LEU A 135 -3.13 -13.90 6.01
N SER A 136 -4.30 -14.20 5.44
CA SER A 136 -4.74 -15.53 5.08
C SER A 136 -3.89 -16.15 3.97
N TYR A 137 -3.56 -15.37 2.93
CA TYR A 137 -2.66 -15.77 1.84
C TYR A 137 -1.25 -16.15 2.33
N GLN A 138 -0.72 -15.42 3.31
CA GLN A 138 0.65 -15.66 3.79
C GLN A 138 0.75 -16.55 5.03
N GLY A 139 -0.34 -16.72 5.77
CA GLY A 139 -0.43 -17.52 6.98
C GLY A 139 0.35 -16.95 8.19
N MET A 140 0.76 -15.69 8.15
CA MET A 140 1.51 -15.04 9.22
C MET A 140 1.16 -13.55 9.36
N LEU A 141 1.34 -13.02 10.57
CA LEU A 141 1.15 -11.60 10.85
C LEU A 141 2.35 -10.77 10.36
N PRO A 142 2.12 -9.60 9.75
CA PRO A 142 3.16 -8.60 9.55
C PRO A 142 3.63 -8.05 10.90
N ASN A 143 4.87 -7.58 10.96
CA ASN A 143 5.44 -6.97 12.16
C ASN A 143 6.56 -5.98 11.79
N PRO A 144 7.14 -5.22 12.75
CA PRO A 144 8.18 -4.23 12.43
C PRO A 144 9.39 -4.77 11.67
N HIS A 145 9.71 -6.06 11.81
CA HIS A 145 10.78 -6.71 11.06
C HIS A 145 10.29 -7.23 9.69
N SER A 146 9.11 -7.84 9.66
CA SER A 146 8.51 -8.42 8.46
C SER A 146 7.35 -7.53 7.99
N ARG A 147 7.71 -6.46 7.28
CA ARG A 147 6.80 -5.43 6.75
C ARG A 147 6.00 -5.93 5.52
N SER A 148 5.35 -7.09 5.65
CA SER A 148 4.71 -7.76 4.51
C SER A 148 3.51 -6.98 3.97
N CYS A 149 2.86 -6.13 4.76
CA CYS A 149 1.78 -5.26 4.29
C CYS A 149 2.29 -4.25 3.25
N THR A 150 3.44 -3.60 3.45
CA THR A 150 4.08 -2.73 2.45
C THR A 150 4.31 -3.48 1.14
N ALA A 151 4.95 -4.65 1.22
CA ALA A 151 5.29 -5.43 0.04
C ALA A 151 4.05 -5.96 -0.70
N LYS A 152 3.11 -6.58 0.01
CA LYS A 152 2.00 -7.35 -0.59
C LYS A 152 0.74 -6.53 -0.85
N LEU A 153 0.47 -5.50 -0.04
CA LEU A 153 -0.72 -4.66 -0.23
C LEU A 153 -0.44 -3.45 -1.12
N LYS A 154 0.82 -3.00 -1.20
CA LYS A 154 1.17 -1.77 -1.94
C LYS A 154 2.10 -2.04 -3.10
N LEU A 155 3.31 -2.51 -2.84
CA LEU A 155 4.36 -2.60 -3.86
C LEU A 155 4.00 -3.60 -4.96
N TYR A 156 3.81 -4.88 -4.64
CA TYR A 156 3.52 -5.91 -5.66
C TYR A 156 2.25 -5.65 -6.48
N PRO A 157 1.10 -5.28 -5.88
CA PRO A 157 -0.08 -4.93 -6.65
C PRO A 157 0.17 -3.72 -7.55
N SER A 158 0.85 -2.67 -7.06
CA SER A 158 1.20 -1.51 -7.89
C SER A 158 2.09 -1.89 -9.07
N HIS A 159 2.99 -2.86 -8.90
CA HIS A 159 3.85 -3.30 -9.99
C HIS A 159 3.01 -3.97 -11.07
N LEU A 160 2.15 -4.92 -10.70
CA LEU A 160 1.25 -5.56 -11.66
C LEU A 160 0.38 -4.53 -12.39
N LEU A 161 -0.13 -3.53 -11.67
CA LEU A 161 -0.91 -2.44 -12.25
C LEU A 161 -0.11 -1.64 -13.27
N LEU A 162 1.09 -1.19 -12.91
CA LEU A 162 1.96 -0.41 -13.78
C LEU A 162 2.40 -1.19 -15.02
N ALA A 163 2.59 -2.51 -14.92
CA ALA A 163 2.86 -3.39 -16.06
C ALA A 163 1.77 -3.29 -17.13
N GLU A 164 0.51 -3.28 -16.69
CA GLU A 164 -0.65 -3.22 -17.57
C GLU A 164 -0.95 -1.78 -18.02
N TRP A 165 -0.77 -0.79 -17.13
CA TRP A 165 -0.99 0.64 -17.41
C TRP A 165 -0.01 1.20 -18.45
N LEU A 166 1.29 0.91 -18.28
CA LEU A 166 2.33 1.33 -19.22
C LEU A 166 2.31 0.49 -20.51
N GLY A 167 1.49 -0.56 -20.55
CA GLY A 167 1.15 -1.28 -21.77
C GLY A 167 0.09 -0.56 -22.60
N THR A 168 -0.13 -1.03 -23.83
CA THR A 168 -1.08 -0.41 -24.77
C THR A 168 -2.53 -0.90 -24.62
N GLY A 169 -2.84 -1.72 -23.61
CA GLY A 169 -4.18 -2.31 -23.41
C GLY A 169 -5.18 -1.37 -22.73
N PRO A 170 -6.49 -1.42 -23.09
CA PRO A 170 -7.52 -0.47 -22.64
C PRO A 170 -7.84 -0.54 -21.14
N GLY A 171 -7.30 -1.52 -20.44
CA GLY A 171 -7.56 -1.78 -19.03
C GLY A 171 -6.82 -3.02 -18.54
N PRO A 172 -6.86 -3.30 -17.23
CA PRO A 172 -6.42 -4.57 -16.68
C PRO A 172 -7.17 -5.73 -17.35
N THR A 173 -6.40 -6.71 -17.80
CA THR A 173 -6.96 -7.93 -18.38
C THR A 173 -7.57 -8.82 -17.29
N HIS A 174 -8.50 -9.69 -17.67
CA HIS A 174 -8.97 -10.74 -16.76
C HIS A 174 -7.78 -11.57 -16.28
N ALA A 175 -7.70 -11.83 -14.98
CA ALA A 175 -6.66 -12.65 -14.39
C ALA A 175 -7.27 -13.66 -13.43
N GLY A 176 -6.82 -14.91 -13.51
CA GLY A 176 -7.32 -15.98 -12.66
C GLY A 176 -7.99 -17.11 -13.44
N HIS A 177 -8.80 -17.89 -12.73
CA HIS A 177 -9.48 -19.04 -13.29
C HIS A 177 -10.86 -18.66 -13.84
N HIS A 178 -11.18 -19.09 -15.06
CA HIS A 178 -12.42 -18.69 -15.76
C HIS A 178 -13.68 -19.49 -15.39
N ALA A 179 -13.62 -20.60 -14.64
CA ALA A 179 -14.86 -21.29 -14.27
C ALA A 179 -15.64 -20.49 -13.23
N ASN A 180 -16.90 -20.88 -13.01
CA ASN A 180 -17.77 -20.24 -12.03
C ASN A 180 -17.55 -20.74 -10.59
N GLN A 181 -16.62 -21.67 -10.39
CA GLN A 181 -16.31 -22.26 -9.08
C GLN A 181 -14.82 -22.11 -8.75
N ALA A 182 -14.52 -21.96 -7.47
CA ALA A 182 -13.16 -21.99 -6.94
C ALA A 182 -12.64 -23.44 -6.88
N PHE A 183 -11.37 -23.62 -7.22
CA PHE A 183 -10.68 -24.92 -7.13
C PHE A 183 -9.72 -25.00 -5.96
N VAL A 184 -9.34 -23.89 -5.33
CA VAL A 184 -8.46 -23.88 -4.15
C VAL A 184 -9.31 -23.83 -2.88
N THR A 185 -9.65 -24.99 -2.34
CA THR A 185 -10.30 -25.12 -1.04
C THR A 185 -9.26 -25.12 0.10
N PRO A 186 -9.67 -24.93 1.37
CA PRO A 186 -8.78 -25.10 2.52
C PRO A 186 -8.09 -26.46 2.56
N GLU A 187 -8.78 -27.54 2.21
CA GLU A 187 -8.24 -28.91 2.17
C GLU A 187 -7.18 -29.04 1.07
N HIS A 188 -7.43 -28.48 -0.12
CA HIS A 188 -6.43 -28.46 -1.19
C HIS A 188 -5.18 -27.69 -0.79
N ALA A 189 -5.33 -26.52 -0.17
CA ALA A 189 -4.21 -25.73 0.34
C ALA A 189 -3.44 -26.50 1.43
N ALA A 190 -4.14 -27.16 2.35
CA ALA A 190 -3.54 -27.93 3.44
C ALA A 190 -2.80 -29.18 2.96
N GLY A 191 -3.35 -29.91 1.99
CA GLY A 191 -2.68 -31.05 1.37
C GLY A 191 -1.31 -30.66 0.81
N ARG A 192 -1.25 -29.50 0.13
CA ARG A 192 0.00 -28.95 -0.39
C ARG A 192 0.94 -28.48 0.71
N TYR A 193 0.42 -27.89 1.79
CA TYR A 193 1.21 -27.51 2.97
C TYR A 193 1.91 -28.73 3.58
N VAL A 194 1.20 -29.85 3.73
CA VAL A 194 1.75 -31.13 4.21
C VAL A 194 2.81 -31.67 3.26
N SER A 195 2.55 -31.69 1.94
CA SER A 195 3.55 -32.12 0.94
C SER A 195 4.85 -31.30 1.00
N ASN A 196 4.76 -30.03 1.41
CA ASN A 196 5.90 -29.13 1.59
C ASN A 196 6.53 -29.20 3.00
N ARG A 197 6.24 -30.25 3.78
CA ARG A 197 6.77 -30.47 5.14
C ARG A 197 6.38 -29.36 6.13
N GLY A 198 5.16 -28.86 6.01
CA GLY A 198 4.56 -27.97 6.99
C GLY A 198 4.52 -28.57 8.40
N THR A 199 4.73 -27.73 9.42
CA THR A 199 4.86 -28.16 10.82
C THR A 199 3.69 -27.77 11.73
N ALA A 200 2.79 -26.90 11.28
CA ALA A 200 1.55 -26.58 11.99
C ALA A 200 0.52 -27.71 11.83
N SER A 201 -0.47 -27.79 12.72
CA SER A 201 -1.58 -28.72 12.55
C SER A 201 -2.37 -28.37 11.27
N ILE A 202 -2.91 -29.39 10.61
CA ILE A 202 -3.72 -29.23 9.41
C ILE A 202 -4.93 -28.34 9.69
N GLU A 203 -5.59 -28.54 10.84
CA GLU A 203 -6.73 -27.74 11.28
C GLU A 203 -6.38 -26.25 11.44
N ASP A 204 -5.27 -25.94 12.12
CA ASP A 204 -4.82 -24.54 12.28
C ASP A 204 -4.46 -23.92 10.93
N TYR A 205 -3.83 -24.68 10.03
CA TYR A 205 -3.52 -24.21 8.69
C TYR A 205 -4.78 -23.92 7.87
N MET A 206 -5.73 -24.85 7.83
CA MET A 206 -7.01 -24.70 7.12
C MET A 206 -7.78 -23.48 7.61
N ARG A 207 -7.86 -23.29 8.93
CA ARG A 207 -8.49 -22.12 9.55
C ARG A 207 -7.85 -20.81 9.10
N ARG A 208 -6.52 -20.74 8.95
CA ARG A 208 -5.81 -19.54 8.48
C ARG A 208 -6.07 -19.23 7.01
N VAL A 209 -6.14 -20.25 6.15
CA VAL A 209 -6.33 -20.03 4.70
C VAL A 209 -7.80 -19.84 4.30
N MET A 210 -8.73 -20.11 5.22
CA MET A 210 -10.17 -20.06 4.98
C MET A 210 -10.61 -18.75 4.32
N PHE A 211 -10.25 -17.60 4.89
CA PHE A 211 -10.68 -16.30 4.38
C PHE A 211 -10.21 -16.03 2.95
N MET A 212 -8.96 -16.36 2.61
CA MET A 212 -8.45 -16.23 1.24
C MET A 212 -9.19 -17.16 0.27
N THR A 213 -9.54 -18.38 0.69
CA THR A 213 -10.24 -19.34 -0.19
C THR A 213 -11.70 -18.97 -0.46
N THR A 214 -12.30 -18.08 0.33
CA THR A 214 -13.64 -17.53 0.07
C THR A 214 -13.61 -16.31 -0.85
N GLN A 215 -12.44 -15.73 -1.13
CA GLN A 215 -12.32 -14.57 -2.01
C GLN A 215 -12.46 -14.98 -3.48
N PRO A 216 -12.92 -14.05 -4.36
CA PRO A 216 -13.09 -14.33 -5.79
C PRO A 216 -11.86 -15.01 -6.40
N HIS A 217 -12.06 -16.08 -7.16
CA HIS A 217 -10.97 -16.85 -7.79
C HIS A 217 -10.47 -16.24 -9.10
N ALA A 218 -11.11 -15.17 -9.56
CA ALA A 218 -10.64 -14.37 -10.68
C ALA A 218 -10.96 -12.90 -10.49
N ARG A 219 -10.13 -12.08 -11.11
CA ARG A 219 -10.35 -10.66 -11.30
C ARG A 219 -11.08 -10.44 -12.63
N PRO A 220 -12.18 -9.66 -12.66
CA PRO A 220 -12.84 -9.31 -13.92
C PRO A 220 -11.93 -8.47 -14.82
N ALA A 221 -12.18 -8.49 -16.12
CA ALA A 221 -11.59 -7.47 -16.99
C ALA A 221 -12.17 -6.10 -16.60
N GLN A 222 -11.32 -5.07 -16.56
CA GLN A 222 -11.69 -3.71 -16.19
C GLN A 222 -11.21 -2.76 -17.30
N LEU A 223 -11.88 -1.63 -17.53
CA LEU A 223 -11.38 -0.56 -18.41
C LEU A 223 -10.81 0.55 -17.54
N TRP A 224 -9.65 1.12 -17.90
CA TRP A 224 -9.05 2.19 -17.08
C TRP A 224 -10.00 3.39 -16.93
N GLN A 225 -10.69 3.75 -18.00
CA GLN A 225 -11.57 4.92 -18.03
C GLN A 225 -12.76 4.82 -17.06
N ASP A 226 -13.16 3.61 -16.65
CA ASP A 226 -14.26 3.41 -15.69
C ASP A 226 -13.85 3.80 -14.24
N TYR A 227 -12.54 3.96 -14.00
CA TYR A 227 -11.97 4.23 -12.67
C TYR A 227 -11.30 5.60 -12.58
N THR A 228 -11.39 6.44 -13.62
CA THR A 228 -10.89 7.81 -13.62
C THR A 228 -11.77 8.70 -14.49
N SER A 229 -12.07 9.90 -13.99
CA SER A 229 -12.73 10.95 -14.78
C SER A 229 -11.76 11.74 -15.64
N ALA A 230 -10.45 11.60 -15.40
CA ALA A 230 -9.43 12.24 -16.21
C ALA A 230 -9.39 11.65 -17.63
N PRO A 231 -9.08 12.47 -18.64
CA PRO A 231 -8.92 11.98 -20.00
C PRO A 231 -7.69 11.08 -20.09
N ILE A 232 -7.86 9.85 -20.56
CA ILE A 232 -6.74 8.95 -20.84
C ILE A 232 -6.25 9.22 -22.26
N GLN A 233 -5.24 10.09 -22.39
CA GLN A 233 -4.58 10.35 -23.66
C GLN A 233 -3.46 9.33 -23.88
N ARG A 234 -3.73 8.31 -24.70
CA ARG A 234 -2.67 7.42 -25.17
C ARG A 234 -1.99 8.10 -26.34
N GLY A 235 -0.80 8.66 -26.09
CA GLY A 235 0.02 9.22 -27.16
C GLY A 235 0.21 8.23 -28.33
N PRO A 236 0.53 8.72 -29.54
CA PRO A 236 0.70 7.87 -30.71
C PRO A 236 1.90 6.93 -30.54
N ALA A 237 1.65 5.70 -30.09
CA ALA A 237 2.48 4.51 -30.28
C ALA A 237 4.03 4.64 -30.10
N SER A 238 4.52 5.55 -29.26
CA SER A 238 5.91 5.57 -28.78
C SER A 238 5.87 5.34 -27.26
N ALA A 239 6.15 4.17 -26.70
CA ALA A 239 7.08 3.13 -27.09
C ALA A 239 6.40 1.75 -27.09
N ARG A 240 6.73 0.95 -28.10
CA ARG A 240 6.37 -0.47 -28.17
C ARG A 240 6.96 -1.21 -26.97
N VAL A 241 6.16 -1.41 -25.93
CA VAL A 241 6.39 -2.50 -25.00
C VAL A 241 5.16 -3.39 -25.05
N HIS A 242 5.18 -4.34 -25.98
CA HIS A 242 4.22 -5.43 -25.98
C HIS A 242 4.46 -6.24 -24.69
N ARG A 243 3.65 -5.98 -23.65
CA ARG A 243 3.88 -6.35 -22.24
C ARG A 243 5.14 -5.71 -21.64
N ALA A 244 4.98 -4.64 -20.88
CA ALA A 244 6.01 -4.23 -19.93
C ALA A 244 6.10 -5.29 -18.82
N GLU A 245 7.17 -6.07 -18.79
CA GLU A 245 7.43 -6.99 -17.69
C GLU A 245 8.04 -6.21 -16.52
N MET A 246 7.33 -5.97 -15.43
CA MET A 246 7.89 -5.19 -14.30
C MET A 246 9.06 -5.87 -13.57
N TRP A 247 9.48 -7.04 -14.03
CA TRP A 247 10.64 -7.78 -13.54
C TRP A 247 11.46 -8.26 -14.74
N GLY A 248 12.77 -8.03 -14.73
CA GLY A 248 13.69 -8.49 -15.77
C GLY A 248 14.31 -7.36 -16.58
N GLN A 249 15.03 -7.71 -17.65
CA GLN A 249 15.78 -6.76 -18.49
C GLN A 249 14.87 -5.85 -19.34
N CYS A 250 13.57 -6.16 -19.44
CA CYS A 250 12.58 -5.43 -20.22
C CYS A 250 11.58 -4.65 -19.36
N ALA A 251 11.91 -4.40 -18.09
CA ALA A 251 11.04 -3.65 -17.20
C ALA A 251 10.90 -2.18 -17.59
N ALA A 252 9.66 -1.71 -17.59
CA ALA A 252 9.38 -0.31 -17.87
C ALA A 252 10.00 0.57 -16.78
N GLU A 253 10.85 1.51 -17.21
CA GLU A 253 11.39 2.50 -16.30
C GLU A 253 10.34 3.58 -16.00
N PHE A 254 10.25 3.98 -14.73
CA PHE A 254 9.36 5.05 -14.30
C PHE A 254 9.96 5.81 -13.11
N VAL A 255 9.53 7.06 -12.93
CA VAL A 255 9.88 7.87 -11.77
C VAL A 255 8.84 7.64 -10.67
N ALA A 256 9.26 7.16 -9.50
CA ALA A 256 8.39 7.04 -8.33
C ALA A 256 8.51 8.29 -7.46
N LEU A 257 7.41 9.04 -7.32
CA LEU A 257 7.35 10.25 -6.50
C LEU A 257 6.81 9.91 -5.11
N LEU A 258 7.63 10.16 -4.09
CA LEU A 258 7.33 9.81 -2.70
C LEU A 258 7.22 11.09 -1.85
N GLY A 259 6.13 11.21 -1.09
CA GLY A 259 5.84 12.35 -0.21
C GLY A 259 6.64 12.36 1.09
N LEU A 260 7.94 12.07 1.05
CA LEU A 260 8.84 12.18 2.21
C LEU A 260 9.40 13.60 2.29
N ARG A 261 9.39 14.14 3.50
CA ARG A 261 9.78 15.52 3.81
C ARG A 261 11.25 15.64 4.23
N ALA A 262 11.74 16.87 4.31
CA ALA A 262 13.11 17.18 4.74
C ALA A 262 13.42 16.77 6.19
N ASP A 263 12.42 16.84 7.09
CA ASP A 263 12.50 16.35 8.47
C ASP A 263 12.51 14.81 8.57
N GLU A 264 12.38 14.11 7.44
CA GLU A 264 12.38 12.66 7.33
C GLU A 264 13.63 12.10 6.62
N ARG A 265 14.71 12.89 6.54
CA ARG A 265 15.97 12.58 5.81
C ARG A 265 16.48 11.14 5.98
N LYS A 266 16.42 10.58 7.20
CA LYS A 266 16.84 9.19 7.45
C LYS A 266 16.08 8.16 6.62
N ARG A 267 14.80 8.41 6.32
CA ARG A 267 13.93 7.56 5.50
C ARG A 267 14.34 7.67 4.02
N VAL A 268 14.60 8.89 3.57
CA VAL A 268 15.13 9.19 2.23
C VAL A 268 16.45 8.46 2.00
N ASP A 269 17.40 8.58 2.92
CA ASP A 269 18.71 7.92 2.83
C ASP A 269 18.59 6.39 2.77
N ARG A 270 17.67 5.79 3.55
CA ARG A 270 17.42 4.34 3.51
C ARG A 270 16.96 3.88 2.13
N ILE A 271 16.03 4.61 1.52
CA ILE A 271 15.49 4.25 0.21
C ILE A 271 16.57 4.45 -0.87
N LEU A 272 17.25 5.61 -0.88
CA LEU A 272 18.34 5.89 -1.83
C LEU A 272 19.45 4.86 -1.75
N THR A 273 19.87 4.49 -0.53
CA THR A 273 20.90 3.47 -0.31
C THR A 273 20.49 2.15 -0.96
N ARG A 274 19.25 1.68 -0.73
CA ARG A 274 18.73 0.44 -1.33
C ARG A 274 18.67 0.52 -2.87
N SER A 275 18.22 1.65 -3.42
CA SER A 275 18.09 1.83 -4.87
C SER A 275 19.44 1.91 -5.57
N LEU A 276 20.39 2.68 -5.03
CA LEU A 276 21.74 2.82 -5.62
C LEU A 276 22.53 1.51 -5.54
N PHE A 277 22.38 0.73 -4.45
CA PHE A 277 22.94 -0.62 -4.39
C PHE A 277 22.29 -1.55 -5.43
N ALA A 278 20.98 -1.46 -5.67
CA ALA A 278 20.31 -2.26 -6.70
C ALA A 278 20.82 -1.92 -8.12
N GLU A 279 21.11 -0.65 -8.42
CA GLU A 279 21.68 -0.24 -9.71
C GLU A 279 23.13 -0.72 -9.92
N GLY A 280 23.93 -0.86 -8.86
CA GLY A 280 25.34 -1.25 -8.94
C GLY A 280 25.64 -2.74 -8.76
N ALA A 281 24.74 -3.52 -8.13
CA ALA A 281 25.08 -4.83 -7.56
C ALA A 281 24.85 -6.06 -8.46
N GLY A 282 24.62 -5.92 -9.76
CA GLY A 282 24.58 -7.06 -10.69
C GLY A 282 23.75 -8.26 -10.15
N GLY A 283 22.46 -8.03 -9.91
CA GLY A 283 21.45 -9.08 -9.68
C GLY A 283 21.54 -9.97 -8.42
N THR A 284 22.66 -10.01 -7.67
CA THR A 284 22.89 -11.16 -6.77
C THR A 284 22.89 -10.85 -5.27
N GLN A 285 23.04 -9.60 -4.85
CA GLN A 285 23.04 -9.23 -3.43
C GLN A 285 22.44 -7.84 -3.18
N CYS A 286 21.12 -7.73 -3.22
CA CYS A 286 20.43 -6.65 -2.51
C CYS A 286 19.01 -7.10 -2.18
N SER A 287 18.28 -6.36 -1.35
CA SER A 287 16.85 -6.57 -1.10
C SER A 287 15.98 -6.21 -2.33
N ILE A 288 16.39 -6.68 -3.52
CA ILE A 288 15.76 -6.57 -4.85
C ILE A 288 14.30 -7.06 -4.87
N ARG A 289 13.84 -7.78 -3.84
CA ARG A 289 12.49 -8.32 -3.84
C ARG A 289 11.40 -7.26 -3.81
N THR A 290 11.62 -6.05 -3.25
CA THR A 290 10.54 -5.07 -3.07
C THR A 290 10.62 -3.86 -3.99
N GLN A 291 11.77 -3.57 -4.61
CA GLN A 291 11.89 -2.52 -5.62
C GLN A 291 11.96 -3.20 -7.00
N PRO A 292 11.00 -2.94 -7.90
CA PRO A 292 11.03 -3.55 -9.22
C PRO A 292 12.20 -2.96 -10.02
N PRO A 293 12.84 -3.76 -10.88
CA PRO A 293 13.74 -3.24 -11.90
C PRO A 293 13.05 -2.09 -12.66
N GLY A 294 13.69 -0.92 -12.74
CA GLY A 294 13.17 0.26 -13.45
C GLY A 294 12.47 1.33 -12.60
N GLU A 295 12.23 1.11 -11.30
CA GLU A 295 11.71 2.16 -10.41
C GLU A 295 12.81 3.13 -9.96
N HIS A 296 12.64 4.41 -10.26
CA HIS A 296 13.56 5.49 -9.87
C HIS A 296 12.91 6.41 -8.81
N PRO A 297 13.24 6.30 -7.52
CA PRO A 297 12.56 7.06 -6.47
C PRO A 297 13.05 8.50 -6.35
N TYR A 298 12.13 9.45 -6.21
CA TYR A 298 12.40 10.87 -6.02
C TYR A 298 11.60 11.42 -4.84
N PHE A 299 12.15 12.44 -4.17
CA PHE A 299 11.65 12.98 -2.92
C PHE A 299 11.51 14.50 -2.99
N PRO A 300 10.58 15.03 -3.81
CA PRO A 300 10.64 16.45 -4.16
C PRO A 300 10.36 17.40 -2.98
N LEU A 301 9.62 16.96 -1.96
CA LEU A 301 9.44 17.75 -0.73
C LEU A 301 10.75 17.87 0.06
N ASP A 302 11.51 16.79 0.16
CA ASP A 302 12.81 16.74 0.80
C ASP A 302 13.88 17.53 0.03
N ASP A 303 13.88 17.43 -1.31
CA ASP A 303 14.74 18.22 -2.20
C ASP A 303 14.46 19.73 -2.07
N ALA A 304 13.19 20.10 -1.88
CA ALA A 304 12.76 21.48 -1.66
C ALA A 304 12.92 21.97 -0.20
N GLY A 305 13.41 21.13 0.72
CA GLY A 305 13.60 21.50 2.12
C GLY A 305 12.31 21.65 2.93
N LEU A 306 11.17 21.14 2.44
CA LEU A 306 9.87 21.29 3.09
C LEU A 306 9.71 20.28 4.24
N THR A 307 9.31 20.76 5.41
CA THR A 307 9.07 19.96 6.62
C THR A 307 7.57 19.81 6.90
N SER A 308 7.22 19.14 8.01
CA SER A 308 5.82 19.01 8.42
C SER A 308 5.12 20.37 8.59
N ASP A 309 5.85 21.41 9.00
CA ASP A 309 5.26 22.73 9.24
C ASP A 309 4.84 23.41 7.95
N GLU A 310 5.66 23.32 6.89
CA GLU A 310 5.30 23.81 5.56
C GLU A 310 4.13 23.02 4.96
N ILE A 311 4.06 21.71 5.21
CA ILE A 311 2.91 20.90 4.77
C ILE A 311 1.63 21.34 5.50
N LEU A 312 1.68 21.60 6.80
CA LEU A 312 0.53 22.13 7.53
C LEU A 312 0.17 23.55 7.07
N ALA A 313 1.15 24.38 6.73
CA ALA A 313 0.91 25.70 6.17
C ALA A 313 0.20 25.62 4.81
N PHE A 314 0.64 24.72 3.93
CA PHE A 314 -0.03 24.44 2.67
C PHE A 314 -1.51 24.08 2.87
N TRP A 315 -1.82 23.17 3.80
CA TRP A 315 -3.20 22.76 4.07
C TRP A 315 -4.07 23.82 4.75
N ARG A 316 -3.47 24.83 5.43
CA ARG A 316 -4.23 25.97 5.95
C ARG A 316 -4.76 26.90 4.86
N ASP A 317 -4.12 26.90 3.69
CA ASP A 317 -4.53 27.72 2.54
C ASP A 317 -5.56 26.99 1.65
N GLU A 318 -5.79 25.70 1.88
CA GLU A 318 -6.80 24.90 1.18
C GLU A 318 -8.17 24.97 1.87
N ASP A 319 -9.25 24.79 1.10
CA ASP A 319 -10.64 24.74 1.59
C ASP A 319 -11.06 23.34 2.08
N PHE A 320 -10.15 22.36 2.04
CA PHE A 320 -10.34 21.01 2.56
C PHE A 320 -9.01 20.45 3.12
N ASP A 321 -9.07 19.55 4.09
CA ASP A 321 -7.88 18.91 4.70
C ASP A 321 -8.22 17.50 5.21
N LEU A 322 -7.19 16.71 5.52
CA LEU A 322 -7.29 15.41 6.17
C LEU A 322 -7.74 15.57 7.63
N ALA A 323 -9.05 15.64 7.85
CA ALA A 323 -9.68 15.87 9.15
C ALA A 323 -9.69 14.61 10.05
N ILE A 324 -8.52 14.00 10.28
CA ILE A 324 -8.37 12.87 11.22
C ILE A 324 -7.59 13.31 12.47
N PRO A 325 -7.82 12.67 13.64
CA PRO A 325 -7.06 12.97 14.83
C PRO A 325 -5.55 12.78 14.62
N SER A 326 -4.76 13.71 15.17
CA SER A 326 -3.32 13.82 14.86
C SER A 326 -2.51 12.57 15.23
N LYS A 327 -2.96 11.78 16.20
CA LYS A 327 -2.32 10.53 16.66
C LYS A 327 -2.83 9.28 15.93
N SER A 328 -3.98 9.39 15.27
CA SER A 328 -4.60 8.30 14.54
C SER A 328 -3.89 8.03 13.22
N GLY A 329 -3.43 9.04 12.48
CA GLY A 329 -2.76 8.82 11.18
C GLY A 329 -3.58 7.95 10.21
N ASN A 330 -3.03 7.61 9.04
CA ASN A 330 -3.84 6.89 8.04
C ASN A 330 -4.20 5.47 8.48
N CYS A 331 -3.29 4.74 9.13
CA CYS A 331 -3.59 3.44 9.72
C CYS A 331 -3.59 3.59 11.26
N VAL A 332 -4.79 3.60 11.87
CA VAL A 332 -5.03 3.96 13.28
C VAL A 332 -4.13 3.18 14.23
N PHE A 333 -4.18 1.86 14.15
CA PHE A 333 -3.48 0.95 15.06
C PHE A 333 -2.33 0.19 14.40
N CYS A 334 -1.65 0.84 13.44
CA CYS A 334 -0.50 0.26 12.75
C CYS A 334 0.59 -0.20 13.74
N PHE A 335 1.00 -1.46 13.64
CA PHE A 335 2.03 -2.07 14.47
C PHE A 335 3.44 -1.46 14.31
N MET A 336 3.63 -0.56 13.35
CA MET A 336 4.85 0.25 13.21
C MET A 336 4.93 1.38 14.24
N LYS A 337 3.78 1.79 14.81
CA LYS A 337 3.70 2.86 15.81
C LYS A 337 4.16 2.40 17.18
N GLY A 338 4.68 3.35 17.96
CA GLY A 338 5.07 3.13 19.36
C GLY A 338 3.92 2.56 20.18
N THR A 339 4.19 1.65 21.10
CA THR A 339 3.17 1.13 22.03
C THR A 339 2.46 2.25 22.78
N GLU A 340 3.17 3.32 23.15
CA GLU A 340 2.58 4.50 23.78
C GLU A 340 1.69 5.30 22.83
N ILE A 341 2.04 5.39 21.55
CA ILE A 341 1.17 6.03 20.53
C ILE A 341 -0.10 5.20 20.35
N LEU A 342 0.03 3.87 20.30
CA LEU A 342 -1.12 2.97 20.18
C LEU A 342 -2.05 3.07 21.39
N LYS A 343 -1.51 3.08 22.62
CA LYS A 343 -2.30 3.31 23.84
C LYS A 343 -3.02 4.66 23.83
N GLN A 344 -2.33 5.71 23.38
CA GLN A 344 -2.95 7.02 23.25
C GLN A 344 -4.07 7.01 22.19
N ALA A 345 -3.88 6.32 21.07
CA ALA A 345 -4.92 6.14 20.07
C ALA A 345 -6.13 5.37 20.65
N VAL A 346 -5.92 4.35 21.50
CA VAL A 346 -7.02 3.65 22.21
C VAL A 346 -7.84 4.62 23.06
N GLN A 347 -7.18 5.59 23.72
CA GLN A 347 -7.83 6.56 24.60
C GLN A 347 -8.42 7.77 23.87
N GLU A 348 -8.05 7.99 22.61
CA GLU A 348 -8.52 9.12 21.80
C GLU A 348 -9.96 8.90 21.34
N THR A 349 -10.86 9.82 21.70
CA THR A 349 -12.24 9.84 21.21
C THR A 349 -12.25 10.27 19.75
N ASP A 350 -12.86 9.44 18.92
CA ASP A 350 -12.90 9.63 17.48
C ASP A 350 -14.24 9.07 16.94
N PRO A 351 -15.17 9.95 16.54
CA PRO A 351 -16.52 9.54 16.14
C PRO A 351 -16.54 8.79 14.81
N ASP A 352 -15.47 8.88 14.02
CA ASP A 352 -15.40 8.26 12.70
C ASP A 352 -14.94 6.80 12.77
N ARG A 353 -14.56 6.29 13.96
CA ARG A 353 -14.16 4.88 14.10
C ARG A 353 -15.33 3.95 13.87
N VAL A 354 -15.08 2.95 13.03
CA VAL A 354 -16.02 1.85 12.78
C VAL A 354 -15.67 0.69 13.71
N LEU A 355 -16.65 0.24 14.50
CA LEU A 355 -16.53 -0.90 15.41
C LEU A 355 -16.28 -2.18 14.63
N GLY A 356 -15.30 -2.99 15.06
CA GLY A 356 -14.97 -4.23 14.38
C GLY A 356 -14.29 -4.04 13.02
N ALA A 357 -13.82 -2.84 12.70
CA ALA A 357 -12.97 -2.54 11.54
C ALA A 357 -11.56 -2.13 12.01
N PRO A 358 -10.55 -1.99 11.13
CA PRO A 358 -9.19 -1.65 11.54
C PRO A 358 -9.01 -0.29 12.24
N SER A 359 -10.00 0.61 12.16
CA SER A 359 -10.05 1.84 12.97
C SER A 359 -10.33 1.58 14.46
N ASP A 360 -10.74 0.36 14.82
CA ASP A 360 -10.99 -0.11 16.17
C ASP A 360 -9.93 -1.15 16.60
N ILE A 361 -9.42 -1.01 17.82
CA ILE A 361 -8.39 -1.88 18.38
C ILE A 361 -8.88 -3.34 18.48
N SER A 362 -10.20 -3.55 18.67
CA SER A 362 -10.77 -4.89 18.81
C SER A 362 -10.54 -5.76 17.57
N TRP A 363 -10.56 -5.17 16.38
CA TRP A 363 -10.25 -5.86 15.11
C TRP A 363 -8.81 -6.38 15.11
N TRP A 364 -7.86 -5.60 15.60
CA TRP A 364 -6.45 -6.01 15.67
C TRP A 364 -6.22 -7.12 16.69
N VAL A 365 -6.95 -7.09 17.81
CA VAL A 365 -6.96 -8.19 18.79
C VAL A 365 -7.46 -9.48 18.16
N ASP A 366 -8.57 -9.42 17.43
CA ASP A 366 -9.14 -10.57 16.72
C ASP A 366 -8.18 -11.11 15.64
N MET A 367 -7.64 -10.24 14.77
CA MET A 367 -6.64 -10.65 13.78
C MET A 367 -5.42 -11.29 14.43
N GLU A 368 -4.93 -10.73 15.54
CA GLU A 368 -3.77 -11.27 16.23
C GLU A 368 -4.09 -12.65 16.80
N GLN A 369 -5.26 -12.84 17.41
CA GLN A 369 -5.69 -14.14 17.93
C GLN A 369 -5.83 -15.18 16.81
N ARG A 370 -6.42 -14.80 15.67
CA ARG A 370 -6.64 -15.70 14.54
C ARG A 370 -5.35 -16.03 13.79
N TYR A 371 -4.40 -15.11 13.65
CA TYR A 371 -3.24 -15.32 12.78
C TYR A 371 -1.89 -15.43 13.51
N ARG A 372 -1.82 -15.20 14.82
CA ARG A 372 -0.58 -15.41 15.61
C ARG A 372 -0.03 -16.81 15.42
N ARG A 373 1.29 -16.93 15.35
CA ARG A 373 1.97 -18.23 15.35
C ARG A 373 2.61 -18.48 16.69
N GLU A 374 2.37 -19.68 17.20
CA GLU A 374 3.00 -20.18 18.41
C GLU A 374 3.95 -21.29 18.02
N VAL A 375 5.21 -21.13 18.41
CA VAL A 375 6.25 -22.13 18.14
C VAL A 375 7.07 -22.36 19.41
N PRO A 376 7.58 -23.58 19.64
CA PRO A 376 8.52 -23.82 20.72
C PRO A 376 9.70 -22.84 20.64
N ALA A 377 10.07 -22.23 21.76
CA ALA A 377 11.17 -21.29 21.78
C ALA A 377 12.48 -21.98 21.37
N ARG A 378 13.36 -21.28 20.64
CA ARG A 378 14.69 -21.83 20.25
C ARG A 378 15.55 -22.22 21.46
N THR A 379 15.29 -21.63 22.62
CA THR A 379 15.95 -21.95 23.89
C THR A 379 15.48 -23.28 24.50
N GLY A 380 14.44 -23.92 23.94
CA GLY A 380 13.82 -25.13 24.46
C GLY A 380 12.91 -24.90 25.66
N ARG A 381 12.73 -23.65 26.12
CA ARG A 381 11.86 -23.31 27.26
C ARG A 381 10.75 -22.37 26.84
N GLY A 382 9.51 -22.84 26.90
CA GLY A 382 8.31 -22.06 26.61
C GLY A 382 7.99 -21.91 25.12
N ILE A 383 7.09 -20.96 24.82
CA ILE A 383 6.52 -20.73 23.49
C ILE A 383 6.88 -19.31 23.04
N SER A 384 7.43 -19.19 21.83
CA SER A 384 7.59 -17.91 21.13
C SER A 384 6.32 -17.58 20.35
N GLN A 385 5.83 -16.35 20.55
CA GLN A 385 4.61 -15.85 19.92
C GLN A 385 4.98 -14.82 18.87
N PHE A 386 4.55 -15.05 17.63
CA PHE A 386 4.77 -14.15 16.51
C PHE A 386 3.52 -13.31 16.30
N GLY A 387 3.48 -12.17 17.00
CA GLY A 387 2.40 -11.18 16.93
C GLY A 387 2.72 -10.00 16.02
N PHE A 388 1.80 -9.05 15.98
CA PHE A 388 1.98 -7.81 15.20
C PHE A 388 3.15 -6.96 15.73
N LEU A 389 3.34 -6.90 17.05
CA LEU A 389 4.43 -6.13 17.68
C LEU A 389 5.74 -6.93 17.82
N GLY A 390 5.93 -7.95 16.98
CA GLY A 390 7.15 -8.75 16.89
C GLY A 390 7.12 -10.02 17.74
N VAL A 391 8.27 -10.69 17.82
CA VAL A 391 8.40 -11.98 18.52
C VAL A 391 8.43 -11.74 20.03
N SER A 392 7.45 -12.29 20.74
CA SER A 392 7.28 -12.14 22.19
C SER A 392 7.21 -10.67 22.65
N GLY A 393 6.75 -9.78 21.75
CA GLY A 393 6.33 -8.42 22.07
C GLY A 393 4.97 -8.40 22.79
N PRO A 394 4.51 -7.23 23.25
CA PRO A 394 3.16 -7.11 23.79
C PRO A 394 2.12 -7.41 22.70
N SER A 395 1.03 -8.04 23.08
CA SER A 395 -0.14 -8.26 22.24
C SER A 395 -0.97 -6.99 22.08
N PHE A 396 -1.78 -6.94 21.04
CA PHE A 396 -2.78 -5.89 20.86
C PHE A 396 -3.84 -5.90 21.97
N ALA A 397 -4.10 -7.06 22.60
CA ALA A 397 -4.97 -7.14 23.77
C ALA A 397 -4.36 -6.41 24.98
N GLU A 398 -3.05 -6.56 25.20
CA GLU A 398 -2.34 -5.81 26.25
C GLU A 398 -2.26 -4.30 25.93
N VAL A 399 -2.22 -3.92 24.66
CA VAL A 399 -2.32 -2.51 24.24
C VAL A 399 -3.71 -1.97 24.52
N ALA A 400 -4.76 -2.68 24.13
CA ALA A 400 -6.16 -2.31 24.36
C ALA A 400 -6.47 -2.10 25.86
N ASN A 401 -5.94 -2.97 26.71
CA ASN A 401 -6.12 -2.91 28.16
C ASN A 401 -5.13 -1.98 28.88
N GLY A 402 -4.21 -1.33 28.15
CA GLY A 402 -3.19 -0.45 28.73
C GLY A 402 -2.07 -1.16 29.51
N THR A 403 -2.06 -2.49 29.56
CA THR A 403 -1.10 -3.30 30.34
C THR A 403 0.23 -3.56 29.63
N ALA A 404 0.35 -3.21 28.34
CA ALA A 404 1.59 -3.38 27.57
C ALA A 404 2.78 -2.61 28.19
N SER A 405 3.63 -3.31 28.94
CA SER A 405 4.73 -2.70 29.73
C SER A 405 6.05 -2.55 28.96
N ARG A 406 6.23 -3.33 27.88
CA ARG A 406 7.44 -3.31 27.06
C ARG A 406 7.31 -2.28 25.94
N ARG A 407 8.20 -1.29 25.92
CA ARG A 407 8.39 -0.44 24.73
C ARG A 407 8.74 -1.34 23.54
N SER A 408 7.98 -1.24 22.46
CA SER A 408 8.39 -1.85 21.20
C SER A 408 9.73 -1.24 20.78
N ARG A 409 10.78 -2.07 20.70
CA ARG A 409 12.16 -1.65 20.39
C ARG A 409 12.34 -1.07 18.99
N TYR A 410 11.35 -1.27 18.10
CA TYR A 410 11.44 -0.94 16.67
C TYR A 410 10.36 0.05 16.21
N ALA A 411 9.51 0.48 17.13
CA ALA A 411 8.46 1.40 16.81
C ALA A 411 8.99 2.84 16.85
N THR A 412 8.76 3.57 15.78
CA THR A 412 9.16 4.98 15.69
C THR A 412 8.34 5.80 16.69
N GLY A 413 8.95 6.81 17.31
CA GLY A 413 8.22 7.84 18.07
C GLY A 413 7.37 8.77 17.18
N ALA A 414 7.19 8.41 15.91
CA ALA A 414 6.45 9.17 14.92
C ALA A 414 5.10 8.50 14.65
N VAL A 415 4.06 9.33 14.53
CA VAL A 415 2.72 8.92 14.08
C VAL A 415 2.70 8.65 12.57
N ALA A 416 3.63 9.26 11.83
CA ALA A 416 3.76 9.10 10.39
C ALA A 416 3.96 7.63 10.01
N CYS A 417 3.30 7.23 8.92
CA CYS A 417 3.36 5.87 8.40
C CYS A 417 4.79 5.52 7.93
N ASP A 418 5.51 4.71 8.70
CA ASP A 418 6.84 4.15 8.34
C ASP A 418 6.75 3.02 7.30
N CYS A 419 5.55 2.78 6.73
CA CYS A 419 5.32 1.74 5.73
C CYS A 419 5.68 2.16 4.30
N THR A 420 6.03 3.43 4.05
CA THR A 420 6.54 3.87 2.73
C THR A 420 8.06 3.69 2.58
N ASP A 421 8.70 3.02 3.55
CA ASP A 421 10.13 2.71 3.60
C ASP A 421 10.51 1.32 3.11
#